data_AF-A0A938EDD4-F1
#
_entry.id   AF-A0A938EDD4-F1
#
_cell.length_a   1.000
_cell.length_b   1.000
_cell.length_c   1.000
_cell.angle_alpha   90.00
_cell.angle_beta   90.00
_cell.angle_gamma   90.00
#
_symmetry.space_group_name_H-M   'P 1'
#
loop_
_entity.id
_entity.type
_entity.pdbx_description
1 polymer ?
#
loop_
_entity_poly.entity_id
_entity_poly.type
_entity_poly.pdbx_seq_one_letter_code
_entity_poly.pdbx_strand_id
1 'polypeptide(L)' 'MAALSDILDHRVRPAAGEPAGALVLIHGRGADKLDLFGLLDLLDPEKRLLGITPGGPLALAPGGRH' A
#
# COMPACT_ATOMS: atom_id res chain seq x y z
N MET A 1 12.84 -16.77 -5.32
CA MET A 1 12.97 -15.31 -5.49
C MET A 1 12.15 -14.66 -4.39
N ALA A 2 12.75 -13.83 -3.54
CA ALA A 2 11.97 -13.06 -2.56
C ALA A 2 11.04 -12.13 -3.34
N ALA A 3 9.76 -12.12 -3.00
CA ALA A 3 8.82 -11.22 -3.64
C ALA A 3 9.17 -9.78 -3.24
N LEU A 4 8.90 -8.79 -4.09
CA LEU A 4 9.17 -7.37 -3.77
C LEU A 4 8.53 -6.92 -2.44
N SER A 5 7.47 -7.62 -2.03
CA SER A 5 6.76 -7.48 -0.75
C SER A 5 7.60 -7.80 0.49
N ASP A 6 8.68 -8.58 0.37
CA ASP A 6 9.53 -8.96 1.50
C ASP A 6 10.54 -7.86 1.88
N ILE A 7 10.67 -6.82 1.06
CA ILE A 7 11.68 -5.76 1.21
C ILE A 7 11.12 -4.54 1.97
N LEU A 8 9.81 -4.28 1.86
CA LEU A 8 9.16 -3.12 2.45
C LEU A 8 7.95 -3.54 3.28
N ASP A 9 7.82 -2.97 4.47
CA ASP A 9 6.58 -3.04 5.24
C ASP A 9 5.44 -2.43 4.42
N HIS A 10 4.35 -3.17 4.26
CA HIS A 10 3.27 -2.80 3.35
C HIS A 10 1.92 -3.37 3.84
N ARG A 11 0.83 -2.80 3.34
CA ARG A 11 -0.51 -3.40 3.46
C ARG A 11 -1.03 -3.77 2.09
N VAL A 12 -1.81 -4.85 2.08
CA VAL A 12 -2.48 -5.36 0.88
C VAL A 12 -3.97 -5.41 1.12
N ARG A 13 -4.74 -4.92 0.15
CA ARG A 13 -6.16 -5.20 0.02
C ARG A 13 -6.37 -6.12 -1.19
N PRO A 14 -6.78 -7.39 -0.99
CA PRO A 14 -7.04 -8.30 -2.09
C PRO A 14 -8.08 -7.74 -3.07
N ALA A 15 -7.91 -8.06 -4.36
CA ALA A 15 -8.99 -7.91 -5.33
C ALA A 15 -10.13 -8.90 -5.01
N ALA A 16 -11.35 -8.62 -5.47
CA ALA A 16 -12.50 -9.51 -5.28
C ALA A 16 -12.45 -10.77 -6.17
N GLY A 17 -11.56 -10.80 -7.17
CA GLY A 17 -11.34 -11.91 -8.10
C GLY A 17 -9.98 -11.79 -8.76
N GLU A 18 -9.87 -12.23 -10.02
CA GLU A 18 -8.64 -12.05 -10.80
C GLU A 18 -8.35 -10.54 -10.96
N PRO A 19 -7.21 -10.05 -10.45
CA PRO A 19 -6.93 -8.62 -10.47
C PRO A 19 -6.70 -8.13 -11.89
N ALA A 20 -7.41 -7.06 -12.27
CA ALA A 20 -7.18 -6.38 -13.56
C ALA A 20 -5.85 -5.59 -13.59
N GLY A 21 -5.17 -5.51 -12.44
CA GLY A 21 -3.92 -4.80 -12.23
C GLY A 21 -3.70 -4.51 -10.74
N ALA A 22 -2.78 -3.59 -10.45
CA ALA A 22 -2.50 -3.14 -9.08
C ALA A 22 -2.73 -1.63 -8.94
N LEU A 23 -3.30 -1.23 -7.80
CA LEU A 23 -3.35 0.16 -7.36
C LEU A 23 -2.36 0.34 -6.20
N VAL A 24 -1.23 0.99 -6.49
CA VAL A 24 -0.18 1.23 -5.50
C VAL A 24 -0.24 2.69 -5.05
N LEU A 25 -0.51 2.93 -3.77
CA LEU A 25 -0.57 4.29 -3.21
C LEU A 25 0.66 4.56 -2.32
N ILE A 26 1.45 5.56 -2.70
CA ILE A 26 2.66 5.96 -1.99
C ILE A 26 2.36 7.16 -1.10
N HIS A 27 2.66 7.05 0.19
CA HIS A 27 2.46 8.13 1.15
C HIS A 27 3.51 9.23 1.00
N GLY A 28 3.22 10.41 1.58
CA GLY A 28 4.20 11.50 1.69
C GLY A 28 5.16 11.30 2.86
N ARG A 29 6.12 12.22 3.03
CA ARG A 29 7.09 12.18 4.13
C ARG A 29 6.41 12.16 5.51
N GLY A 30 6.82 11.25 6.38
CA GLY A 30 6.35 11.20 7.77
C GLY A 30 4.97 10.54 7.94
N ALA A 31 4.38 10.05 6.86
CA ALA A 31 3.23 9.16 6.85
C ALA A 31 3.70 7.70 6.70
N ASP A 32 2.78 6.73 6.68
CA ASP A 32 3.05 5.32 6.47
C ASP A 32 1.95 4.61 5.64
N LYS A 33 2.09 3.29 5.53
CA LYS A 33 1.19 2.39 4.80
C LYS A 33 -0.28 2.46 5.22
N LEU A 34 -0.61 2.90 6.43
CA LEU A 34 -1.97 2.95 6.95
C LEU A 34 -2.71 4.20 6.49
N ASP A 35 -2.02 5.33 6.31
CA ASP A 35 -2.63 6.62 6.01
C ASP A 35 -3.48 6.61 4.72
N LEU A 36 -3.02 5.87 3.71
CA LEU A 36 -3.70 5.77 2.41
C LEU A 36 -4.56 4.50 2.26
N PHE A 37 -4.52 3.57 3.22
CA PHE A 37 -5.14 2.26 3.04
C PHE A 37 -6.67 2.34 2.84
N GLY A 38 -7.33 3.23 3.58
CA GLY A 38 -8.78 3.46 3.45
C GLY A 38 -9.19 4.08 2.10
N LEU A 39 -8.27 4.76 1.40
CA LEU A 39 -8.57 5.37 0.10
C LEU A 39 -8.70 4.33 -1.01
N LEU A 40 -8.17 3.12 -0.83
CA LEU A 40 -8.30 2.05 -1.80
C LEU A 40 -9.78 1.75 -2.09
N ASP A 41 -10.62 1.71 -1.06
CA ASP A 41 -12.06 1.42 -1.23
C ASP A 41 -12.83 2.60 -1.84
N LEU A 42 -12.31 3.82 -1.75
CA LEU A 42 -12.89 4.99 -2.43
C LEU A 42 -12.51 5.03 -3.92
N LEU A 43 -11.27 4.67 -4.26
CA LEU A 43 -10.73 4.74 -5.61
C LEU A 43 -11.07 3.50 -6.47
N ASP A 44 -11.25 2.35 -5.82
CA ASP A 44 -11.61 1.08 -6.45
C ASP A 44 -12.67 0.36 -5.58
N PRO A 45 -13.92 0.85 -5.59
CA PRO A 45 -14.99 0.34 -4.73
C PRO A 45 -15.40 -1.10 -5.10
N GLU A 46 -15.25 -1.48 -6.36
CA GLU A 46 -15.55 -2.83 -6.87
C GLU A 46 -14.40 -3.82 -6.62
N LYS A 47 -13.27 -3.36 -6.05
CA LYS A 47 -12.08 -4.18 -5.77
C LYS A 47 -11.59 -4.93 -7.01
N ARG A 48 -11.54 -4.23 -8.15
CA ARG A 48 -11.04 -4.79 -9.42
C ARG A 48 -9.51 -4.87 -9.45
N LEU A 49 -8.83 -4.12 -8.57
CA LEU A 49 -7.38 -4.03 -8.49
C LEU A 49 -6.85 -4.60 -7.17
N LEU A 50 -5.66 -5.19 -7.23
CA LEU A 50 -4.87 -5.50 -6.03
C LEU A 50 -4.38 -4.17 -5.42
N GLY A 51 -4.91 -3.82 -4.25
CA GLY A 51 -4.54 -2.59 -3.56
C GLY A 51 -3.28 -2.79 -2.71
N ILE A 52 -2.29 -1.91 -2.83
CA ILE A 52 -1.04 -1.99 -2.08
C ILE A 52 -0.66 -0.61 -1.55
N THR A 53 -0.33 -0.52 -0.27
CA THR A 53 0.26 0.67 0.35
C THR A 53 1.60 0.31 1.00
N PRO A 54 2.75 0.61 0.37
CA PRO A 54 4.05 0.43 0.99
C PRO A 54 4.33 1.56 1.98
N GLY A 55 5.11 1.27 3.02
CA GLY A 55 5.53 2.22 4.03
C GLY A 55 6.85 2.93 3.74
N GLY A 56 7.51 2.76 2.59
CA GLY A 56 8.85 3.31 2.36
C GLY A 56 9.96 2.67 3.23
N PRO A 57 11.23 2.70 2.79
CA PRO A 57 12.32 2.00 3.49
C PRO A 57 12.81 2.71 4.76
N LEU A 58 12.68 4.04 4.85
CA LEU A 58 13.25 4.83 5.95
C LEU A 58 12.21 5.08 7.04
N ALA A 59 12.49 4.66 8.27
CA ALA A 59 11.73 5.08 9.44
C ALA A 59 12.21 6.45 9.93
N LEU A 60 11.28 7.34 10.26
CA LEU A 60 11.55 8.69 10.76
C LEU A 60 11.17 8.79 12.24
N ALA A 61 11.96 9.52 13.03
CA ALA A 61 11.61 9.86 14.41
C ALA A 61 10.73 11.13 14.45
N PRO A 62 9.75 11.24 15.36
CA PRO A 62 9.33 10.24 16.35
C PRO A 62 8.39 9.15 15.81
N GLY A 63 7.98 9.23 14.55
CA GLY A 63 7.16 8.25 13.84
C GLY A 63 7.04 8.59 12.36
N GLY A 64 6.47 7.65 11.58
CA GLY A 64 6.29 7.81 10.14
C GLY A 64 7.49 7.34 9.31
N ARG A 65 7.37 7.45 7.98
CA ARG A 65 8.31 6.84 7.04
C ARG A 65 8.51 7.66 5.74
N HIS A 66 9.49 7.27 4.91
CA HIS A 66 9.79 7.78 3.57
C HIS A 66 10.52 6.72 2.71
#